data_AF-A0A087CYK1-F1
#
_entry.id   AF-A0A087CYK1-F1
#
_cell.length_a   1.000
_cell.length_b   1.000
_cell.length_c   1.000
_cell.angle_alpha   90.00
_cell.angle_beta   90.00
_cell.angle_gamma   90.00
#
_symmetry.space_group_name_H-M   'P 1'
#
loop_
_entity.id
_entity.type
_entity.pdbx_description
1 polymer ?
#
loop_
_entity_poly.entity_id
_entity_poly.type
_entity_poly.pdbx_seq_one_letter_code
_entity_poly.pdbx_strand_id
1 'polypeptide(L)'
;MTESGFRPTGTPDLAGVTNNADFSRLEPRELLATLLKQHVVGRPFSELSAVTFDHHAAPVMGHVLIDALEDAGYSVDDFDAVGALTAAAVPMVSAMIQAAASRGEDLDGFVMDFVYPSIKGPSIEGRRVVLLDAWLSEKSYVQTSSLVTLRNGNELGLDFGIIDQLGGSVVAIASLVGGGAKSINVVNPTTGDSKELPFVQVFDESELR
;
A
#
# COMPACT_ATOMS: atom_id res chain seq x y z
N MET A 1 -40.20 10.80 -12.85
CA MET A 1 -38.89 11.41 -13.13
C MET A 1 -37.87 10.52 -12.45
N THR A 2 -37.08 9.81 -13.24
CA THR A 2 -36.01 8.92 -12.79
C THR A 2 -34.86 9.77 -12.28
N GLU A 3 -34.50 9.66 -11.00
CA GLU A 3 -33.25 10.22 -10.47
C GLU A 3 -32.07 9.43 -11.05
N SER A 4 -31.70 9.74 -12.29
CA SER A 4 -30.49 9.23 -12.95
C SER A 4 -29.31 10.15 -12.63
N GLY A 5 -28.91 10.20 -11.36
CA GLY A 5 -27.69 10.86 -10.93
C GLY A 5 -26.75 9.83 -10.34
N PHE A 6 -25.53 9.72 -10.86
CA PHE A 6 -24.46 9.00 -10.16
C PHE A 6 -24.40 9.49 -8.72
N ARG A 7 -24.36 8.56 -7.75
CA ARG A 7 -24.09 8.94 -6.36
C ARG A 7 -22.69 9.54 -6.30
N PRO A 8 -22.47 10.67 -5.61
CA PRO A 8 -21.13 11.18 -5.37
C PRO A 8 -20.34 10.11 -4.60
N THR A 9 -19.38 9.47 -5.25
CA THR A 9 -18.46 8.51 -4.63
C THR A 9 -17.11 9.15 -4.25
N GLY A 10 -16.89 10.41 -4.65
CA GLY A 10 -15.73 11.21 -4.26
C GLY A 10 -15.97 11.94 -2.95
N THR A 11 -14.94 12.02 -2.11
CA THR A 11 -14.97 12.85 -0.90
C THR A 11 -14.98 14.33 -1.32
N PRO A 12 -15.91 15.17 -0.83
CA PRO A 12 -15.93 16.60 -1.17
C PRO A 12 -14.72 17.39 -0.61
N ASP A 13 -13.98 16.79 0.34
CA ASP A 13 -13.20 17.55 1.33
C ASP A 13 -11.67 17.46 1.18
N LEU A 14 -11.12 17.40 -0.03
CA LEU A 14 -9.69 17.70 -0.24
C LEU A 14 -9.44 19.06 -0.90
N ALA A 15 -10.48 19.69 -1.46
CA ALA A 15 -10.36 21.05 -2.03
C ALA A 15 -10.54 22.16 -0.97
N GLY A 16 -10.50 21.82 0.32
CA GLY A 16 -10.79 22.71 1.44
C GLY A 16 -9.54 23.28 2.12
N VAL A 17 -9.04 24.39 1.58
CA VAL A 17 -8.16 25.38 2.25
C VAL A 17 -6.84 24.86 2.83
N THR A 18 -5.85 24.63 1.96
CA THR A 18 -4.44 24.64 2.35
C THR A 18 -3.66 25.55 1.42
N ASN A 19 -2.89 26.50 1.97
CA ASN A 19 -2.01 27.34 1.18
C ASN A 19 -0.86 26.47 0.66
N ASN A 20 -0.72 26.31 -0.66
CA ASN A 20 0.42 25.61 -1.31
C ASN A 20 1.80 26.02 -0.78
N ALA A 21 1.92 27.24 -0.23
CA ALA A 21 3.15 27.74 0.36
C ALA A 21 3.61 26.96 1.62
N ASP A 22 2.70 26.31 2.35
CA ASP A 22 3.03 25.61 3.60
C ASP A 22 3.68 24.23 3.33
N PHE A 23 3.15 23.47 2.37
CA PHE A 23 3.70 22.16 2.02
C PHE A 23 5.07 22.22 1.34
N SER A 24 5.38 23.32 0.64
CA SER A 24 6.67 23.51 -0.04
C SER A 24 7.89 23.58 0.91
N ARG A 25 7.65 23.69 2.22
CA ARG A 25 8.69 23.83 3.26
C ARG A 25 8.82 22.60 4.16
N LEU A 26 7.94 21.61 4.01
CA LEU A 26 7.96 20.40 4.83
C LEU A 26 8.88 19.35 4.22
N GLU A 27 9.53 18.58 5.08
CA GLU A 27 10.25 17.39 4.65
C GLU A 27 9.25 16.35 4.10
N PRO A 28 9.65 15.49 3.14
CA PRO A 28 8.78 14.51 2.47
C PRO A 28 7.90 13.69 3.43
N ARG A 29 8.48 13.17 4.52
CA ARG A 29 7.76 12.39 5.54
C ARG A 29 6.77 13.25 6.33
N GLU A 30 7.14 14.49 6.67
CA GLU A 30 6.28 15.42 7.43
C GLU A 30 5.08 15.90 6.60
N LEU A 31 5.30 16.15 5.31
CA LEU A 31 4.23 16.45 4.35
C LEU A 31 3.22 15.31 4.32
N LEU A 32 3.69 14.08 4.12
CA LEU A 32 2.82 12.91 4.03
C LEU A 32 2.08 12.66 5.35
N ALA A 33 2.75 12.81 6.50
CA ALA A 33 2.12 12.71 7.82
C ALA A 33 1.01 13.74 8.01
N THR A 34 1.22 14.98 7.54
CA THR A 34 0.21 16.06 7.60
C THR A 34 -1.03 15.69 6.80
N LEU A 35 -0.86 15.22 5.56
CA LEU A 35 -1.97 14.81 4.70
C LEU A 35 -2.73 13.62 5.28
N LEU A 36 -2.00 12.62 5.80
CA LEU A 36 -2.59 11.48 6.48
C LEU A 36 -3.42 11.93 7.68
N LYS A 37 -2.87 12.75 8.59
CA LYS A 37 -3.61 13.28 9.76
C LYS A 37 -4.88 14.01 9.35
N GLN A 38 -4.79 14.92 8.38
CA GLN A 38 -5.97 15.65 7.87
C GLN A 38 -7.05 14.70 7.35
N HIS A 39 -6.64 13.62 6.70
CA HIS A 39 -7.56 12.65 6.13
C HIS A 39 -8.15 11.69 7.18
N VAL A 40 -7.38 11.28 8.19
CA VAL A 40 -7.79 10.23 9.14
C VAL A 40 -8.52 10.77 10.38
N VAL A 41 -8.32 12.04 10.74
CA VAL A 41 -8.94 12.65 11.93
C VAL A 41 -10.47 12.56 11.84
N GLY A 42 -11.07 12.03 12.91
CA GLY A 42 -12.53 11.88 13.03
C GLY A 42 -13.14 10.75 12.19
N ARG A 43 -12.33 9.94 11.49
CA ARG A 43 -12.82 8.80 10.69
C ARG A 43 -12.57 7.48 11.41
N PRO A 44 -13.59 6.61 11.53
CA PRO A 44 -13.41 5.29 12.15
C PRO A 44 -12.58 4.33 11.27
N PHE A 45 -12.54 4.58 9.95
CA PHE A 45 -11.86 3.79 8.94
C PHE A 45 -11.53 4.67 7.72
N SER A 46 -10.42 4.39 7.00
CA SER A 46 -10.11 4.99 5.71
C SER A 46 -9.25 4.06 4.83
N GLU A 47 -9.55 4.04 3.53
CA GLU A 47 -8.76 3.34 2.50
C GLU A 47 -7.56 4.17 2.02
N LEU A 48 -7.43 5.44 2.43
CA LEU A 48 -6.37 6.38 2.04
C LEU A 48 -6.26 6.70 0.54
N SER A 49 -7.18 6.25 -0.32
CA SER A 49 -7.21 6.62 -1.76
C SER A 49 -7.11 8.13 -1.97
N ALA A 50 -7.74 8.92 -1.10
CA ALA A 50 -7.69 10.38 -1.19
C ALA A 50 -6.26 10.94 -0.98
N VAL A 51 -5.45 10.27 -0.15
CA VAL A 51 -4.05 10.62 0.09
C VAL A 51 -3.15 10.04 -1.00
N THR A 52 -3.34 8.78 -1.40
CA THR A 52 -2.45 8.14 -2.38
C THR A 52 -2.61 8.72 -3.80
N PHE A 53 -3.75 9.33 -4.11
CA PHE A 53 -3.98 10.11 -5.33
C PHE A 53 -3.74 11.63 -5.16
N ASP A 54 -3.35 12.11 -3.97
CA ASP A 54 -3.09 13.53 -3.78
C ASP A 54 -1.80 13.95 -4.50
N HIS A 55 -1.86 15.11 -5.17
CA HIS A 55 -0.76 15.63 -5.98
C HIS A 55 0.47 16.08 -5.17
N HIS A 56 0.32 16.39 -3.88
CA HIS A 56 1.45 16.66 -2.99
C HIS A 56 2.02 15.36 -2.42
N ALA A 57 1.18 14.35 -2.14
CA ALA A 57 1.63 13.06 -1.63
C ALA A 57 2.35 12.23 -2.70
N ALA A 58 1.79 12.14 -3.91
CA ALA A 58 2.27 11.23 -4.95
C ALA A 58 3.77 11.37 -5.28
N PRO A 59 4.35 12.59 -5.38
CA PRO A 59 5.78 12.75 -5.66
C PRO A 59 6.70 12.30 -4.53
N VAL A 60 6.24 12.35 -3.27
CA VAL A 60 7.10 12.07 -2.09
C VAL A 60 6.90 10.65 -1.54
N MET A 61 5.73 10.07 -1.76
CA MET A 61 5.30 8.82 -1.15
C MET A 61 6.23 7.64 -1.49
N GLY A 62 6.68 7.55 -2.74
CA GLY A 62 7.62 6.51 -3.16
C GLY A 62 8.96 6.59 -2.46
N HIS A 63 9.50 7.81 -2.28
CA HIS A 63 10.75 8.01 -1.55
C HIS A 63 10.62 7.60 -0.10
N VAL A 64 9.55 8.05 0.57
CA VAL A 64 9.30 7.74 1.98
C VAL A 64 9.10 6.23 2.21
N LEU A 65 8.46 5.52 1.27
CA LEU A 65 8.31 4.06 1.33
C LEU A 65 9.64 3.33 1.18
N ILE A 66 10.49 3.76 0.25
CA ILE A 66 11.83 3.19 0.07
C ILE A 66 12.67 3.45 1.33
N ASP A 67 12.66 4.67 1.87
CA ASP A 67 13.40 5.00 3.10
C ASP A 67 12.94 4.13 4.28
N ALA A 68 11.62 3.89 4.41
CA ALA A 68 11.10 3.02 5.46
C ALA A 68 11.53 1.55 5.30
N LEU A 69 11.65 1.07 4.06
CA LEU A 69 12.19 -0.26 3.74
C LEU A 69 13.68 -0.33 4.07
N GLU A 70 14.46 0.68 3.68
CA GLU A 70 15.90 0.80 3.98
C GLU A 70 16.15 0.82 5.50
N ASP A 71 15.38 1.61 6.25
CA ASP A 71 15.42 1.67 7.73
C ASP A 71 15.07 0.31 8.37
N ALA A 72 14.22 -0.49 7.73
CA ALA A 72 13.87 -1.84 8.14
C ALA A 72 14.89 -2.90 7.70
N GLY A 73 15.95 -2.50 6.98
CA GLY A 73 17.03 -3.35 6.52
C GLY A 73 16.85 -3.94 5.11
N TYR A 74 15.96 -3.38 4.28
CA TYR A 74 15.76 -3.77 2.89
C TYR A 74 16.28 -2.68 1.96
N SER A 75 17.38 -2.95 1.26
CA SER A 75 17.81 -2.14 0.12
C SER A 75 16.87 -2.37 -1.06
N VAL A 76 16.86 -1.44 -2.01
CA VAL A 76 16.16 -1.64 -3.29
C VAL A 76 16.74 -2.85 -4.04
N ASP A 77 18.01 -3.22 -3.82
CA ASP A 77 18.62 -4.45 -4.33
C ASP A 77 18.03 -5.75 -3.74
N ASP A 78 17.26 -5.68 -2.66
CA ASP A 78 16.70 -6.86 -1.97
C ASP A 78 15.40 -7.35 -2.62
N PHE A 79 14.80 -6.56 -3.51
CA PHE A 79 13.57 -6.90 -4.22
C PHE A 79 13.58 -6.36 -5.65
N ASP A 80 12.93 -7.06 -6.55
CA ASP A 80 12.97 -6.76 -7.98
C ASP A 80 11.65 -6.11 -8.46
N ALA A 81 10.56 -6.25 -7.69
CA ALA A 81 9.27 -5.66 -8.00
C ALA A 81 8.42 -5.31 -6.77
N VAL A 82 7.47 -4.38 -6.94
CA VAL A 82 6.44 -4.04 -5.95
C VAL A 82 5.02 -4.30 -6.47
N GLY A 83 4.16 -4.86 -5.62
CA GLY A 83 2.81 -5.28 -5.98
C GLY A 83 1.73 -4.63 -5.14
N ALA A 84 0.70 -4.02 -5.74
CA ALA A 84 -0.42 -3.45 -5.00
C ALA A 84 -1.43 -4.53 -4.55
N LEU A 85 -1.67 -4.66 -3.24
CA LEU A 85 -2.72 -5.50 -2.65
C LEU A 85 -4.10 -4.83 -2.67
N THR A 86 -4.12 -3.50 -2.66
CA THR A 86 -5.34 -2.70 -2.68
C THR A 86 -5.30 -1.71 -3.84
N ALA A 87 -6.46 -1.31 -4.35
CA ALA A 87 -6.61 -0.21 -5.30
C ALA A 87 -5.99 1.09 -4.77
N ALA A 88 -6.07 1.34 -3.46
CA ALA A 88 -5.42 2.48 -2.83
C ALA A 88 -3.88 2.39 -2.87
N ALA A 89 -3.31 1.19 -2.96
CA ALA A 89 -1.88 0.96 -3.13
C ALA A 89 -1.40 1.03 -4.59
N VAL A 90 -2.28 1.06 -5.57
CA VAL A 90 -1.89 1.18 -6.99
C VAL A 90 -1.09 2.46 -7.28
N PRO A 91 -1.47 3.65 -6.77
CA PRO A 91 -0.64 4.85 -6.88
C PRO A 91 0.72 4.71 -6.16
N MET A 92 0.78 3.95 -5.06
CA MET A 92 2.03 3.71 -4.34
C MET A 92 3.03 2.94 -5.19
N VAL A 93 2.59 1.94 -5.95
CA VAL A 93 3.44 1.21 -6.91
C VAL A 93 4.08 2.19 -7.90
N SER A 94 3.28 3.05 -8.52
CA SER A 94 3.79 4.03 -9.49
C SER A 94 4.78 5.02 -8.84
N ALA A 95 4.49 5.47 -7.62
CA ALA A 95 5.36 6.37 -6.88
C ALA A 95 6.71 5.70 -6.53
N MET A 96 6.71 4.44 -6.11
CA MET A 96 7.94 3.69 -5.81
C MET A 96 8.79 3.45 -7.06
N ILE A 97 8.19 3.12 -8.20
CA ILE A 97 8.92 2.99 -9.49
C ILE A 97 9.64 4.31 -9.82
N GLN A 98 8.94 5.44 -9.70
CA GLN A 98 9.53 6.75 -9.98
C GLN A 98 10.65 7.10 -8.98
N ALA A 99 10.45 6.79 -7.70
CA ALA A 99 11.45 7.03 -6.67
C ALA A 99 12.71 6.17 -6.87
N ALA A 100 12.55 4.87 -7.19
CA ALA A 100 13.67 3.97 -7.51
C ALA A 100 14.44 4.46 -8.75
N ALA A 101 13.72 4.80 -9.84
CA ALA A 101 14.34 5.33 -11.05
C ALA A 101 15.12 6.63 -10.79
N SER A 102 14.64 7.50 -9.89
CA SER A 102 15.36 8.71 -9.50
C SER A 102 16.67 8.45 -8.72
N ARG A 103 16.78 7.27 -8.09
CA ARG A 103 17.99 6.78 -7.41
C ARG A 103 18.92 6.00 -8.35
N GLY A 104 18.49 5.76 -9.59
CA GLY A 104 19.23 4.94 -10.56
C GLY A 104 18.99 3.44 -10.40
N GLU A 105 17.95 3.05 -9.66
CA GLU A 105 17.59 1.66 -9.39
C GLU A 105 16.48 1.17 -10.32
N ASP A 106 16.54 -0.10 -10.70
CA ASP A 106 15.52 -0.77 -11.50
C ASP A 106 14.47 -1.41 -10.57
N LEU A 107 13.23 -0.93 -10.65
CA LEU A 107 12.11 -1.49 -9.88
C LEU A 107 10.87 -1.66 -10.77
N ASP A 108 10.44 -2.90 -10.95
CA ASP A 108 9.20 -3.22 -11.65
C ASP A 108 7.99 -3.05 -10.72
N GLY A 109 6.81 -2.83 -11.31
CA GLY A 109 5.56 -2.77 -10.57
C GLY A 109 4.46 -3.62 -11.19
N PHE A 110 3.61 -4.17 -10.33
CA PHE A 110 2.44 -4.92 -10.75
C PHE A 110 1.23 -4.66 -9.85
N VAL A 111 0.07 -5.07 -10.33
CA VAL A 111 -1.18 -5.10 -9.56
C VAL A 111 -1.78 -6.50 -9.63
N MET A 112 -2.50 -6.91 -8.59
CA MET A 112 -3.23 -8.18 -8.61
C MET A 112 -4.36 -8.13 -9.65
N ASP A 113 -4.53 -9.20 -10.43
CA ASP A 113 -5.68 -9.38 -11.31
C ASP A 113 -6.77 -10.19 -10.62
N PHE A 114 -7.89 -9.53 -10.34
CA PHE A 114 -9.04 -10.15 -9.68
C PHE A 114 -10.04 -10.76 -10.67
N VAL A 115 -9.85 -10.57 -11.97
CA VAL A 115 -10.70 -11.20 -13.01
C VAL A 115 -10.22 -12.63 -13.28
N TYR A 116 -8.91 -12.80 -13.35
CA TYR A 116 -8.23 -14.08 -13.48
C TYR A 116 -7.09 -14.11 -12.48
N PRO A 117 -7.02 -15.10 -11.55
CA PRO A 117 -5.95 -15.17 -10.54
C PRO A 117 -4.55 -15.10 -11.18
N SER A 118 -3.99 -13.89 -11.19
CA SER A 118 -2.75 -13.51 -11.88
C SER A 118 -2.32 -12.12 -11.44
N ILE A 119 -1.33 -11.53 -12.13
CA ILE A 119 -0.92 -10.14 -12.00
C ILE A 119 -1.09 -9.38 -13.33
N LYS A 120 -1.07 -8.06 -13.27
CA LYS A 120 -0.88 -7.16 -14.42
C LYS A 120 0.39 -6.36 -14.20
N GLY A 121 1.35 -6.52 -15.10
CA GLY A 121 2.69 -5.93 -15.04
C GLY A 121 3.72 -6.83 -15.72
N PRO A 122 5.02 -6.51 -15.62
CA PRO A 122 6.10 -7.42 -15.97
C PRO A 122 6.00 -8.76 -15.22
N SER A 123 6.59 -9.82 -15.79
CA SER A 123 6.62 -11.14 -15.13
C SER A 123 7.39 -11.07 -13.82
N ILE A 124 6.87 -11.76 -12.81
CA ILE A 124 7.50 -11.92 -11.48
C ILE A 124 8.15 -13.31 -11.30
N GLU A 125 8.24 -14.11 -12.36
CA GLU A 125 8.87 -15.43 -12.30
C GLU A 125 10.35 -15.30 -11.88
N GLY A 126 10.72 -15.94 -10.77
CA GLY A 126 12.06 -15.87 -10.18
C GLY A 126 12.39 -14.54 -9.52
N ARG A 127 11.42 -13.63 -9.35
CA ARG A 127 11.61 -12.30 -8.77
C ARG A 127 11.23 -12.27 -7.30
N ARG A 128 11.98 -11.48 -6.52
CA ARG A 128 11.68 -11.11 -5.13
C ARG A 128 10.74 -9.91 -5.16
N VAL A 129 9.65 -9.95 -4.41
CA VAL A 129 8.62 -8.91 -4.46
C VAL A 129 8.26 -8.38 -3.08
N VAL A 130 7.99 -7.08 -3.00
CA VAL A 130 7.39 -6.43 -1.84
C VAL A 130 5.93 -6.13 -2.16
N LEU A 131 5.02 -6.54 -1.28
CA LEU A 131 3.60 -6.26 -1.44
C LEU A 131 3.21 -5.00 -0.68
N LEU A 132 2.39 -4.15 -1.30
CA LEU A 132 2.03 -2.84 -0.81
C LEU A 132 0.55 -2.79 -0.42
N ASP A 133 0.28 -2.25 0.75
CA ASP A 133 -1.05 -1.82 1.18
C ASP A 133 -1.01 -0.34 1.58
N ALA A 134 -2.08 0.41 1.37
CA ALA A 134 -2.15 1.78 1.88
C ALA A 134 -2.31 1.78 3.42
N TRP A 135 -3.14 0.89 3.97
CA TRP A 135 -3.37 0.82 5.41
C TRP A 135 -3.55 -0.63 5.88
N LEU A 136 -2.61 -1.11 6.69
CA LEU A 136 -2.63 -2.46 7.25
C LEU A 136 -2.53 -2.47 8.78
N SER A 137 -3.67 -2.53 9.45
CA SER A 137 -3.83 -2.56 10.91
C SER A 137 -4.95 -3.55 11.32
N GLU A 138 -5.23 -3.68 12.63
CA GLU A 138 -6.42 -4.40 13.13
C GLU A 138 -7.76 -3.83 12.63
N LYS A 139 -7.75 -2.71 11.88
CA LYS A 139 -8.91 -2.11 11.22
C LYS A 139 -8.79 -2.10 9.69
N SER A 140 -7.81 -2.81 9.12
CA SER A 140 -7.57 -2.80 7.68
C SER A 140 -8.74 -3.37 6.88
N TYR A 141 -8.92 -2.79 5.70
CA TYR A 141 -9.75 -3.29 4.64
C TYR A 141 -8.82 -3.81 3.55
N VAL A 142 -8.69 -5.13 3.46
CA VAL A 142 -8.12 -5.77 2.27
C VAL A 142 -9.22 -5.77 1.22
N GLN A 143 -8.95 -5.19 0.05
CA GLN A 143 -9.97 -4.92 -0.98
C GLN A 143 -10.62 -6.17 -1.60
N THR A 144 -10.24 -7.36 -1.14
CA THR A 144 -10.88 -8.64 -1.43
C THR A 144 -11.85 -9.14 -0.35
N SER A 145 -12.06 -8.45 0.79
CA SER A 145 -13.16 -8.82 1.69
C SER A 145 -13.59 -7.72 2.69
N SER A 146 -14.82 -7.26 2.48
CA SER A 146 -15.55 -6.32 3.30
C SER A 146 -15.93 -6.88 4.68
N LEU A 147 -15.62 -6.16 5.76
CA LEU A 147 -16.29 -6.25 7.07
C LEU A 147 -16.24 -7.60 7.83
N VAL A 148 -15.56 -8.62 7.30
CA VAL A 148 -15.33 -9.95 7.92
C VAL A 148 -13.81 -10.24 8.08
N THR A 149 -13.00 -9.21 7.87
CA THR A 149 -11.64 -9.24 7.31
C THR A 149 -10.51 -9.67 8.27
N LEU A 150 -10.81 -9.89 9.56
CA LEU A 150 -9.83 -10.29 10.58
C LEU A 150 -10.31 -11.44 11.48
N ARG A 151 -11.53 -11.96 11.28
CA ARG A 151 -12.07 -13.00 12.17
C ARG A 151 -11.61 -14.42 11.84
N ASN A 152 -11.13 -14.68 10.61
CA ASN A 152 -10.84 -16.03 10.13
C ASN A 152 -9.40 -16.26 9.60
N GLY A 153 -8.52 -15.26 9.68
CA GLY A 153 -7.06 -15.44 9.58
C GLY A 153 -6.47 -15.97 8.26
N ASN A 154 -7.12 -15.78 7.10
CA ASN A 154 -6.71 -16.48 5.87
C ASN A 154 -6.78 -15.65 4.56
N GLU A 155 -6.80 -14.31 4.63
CA GLU A 155 -7.26 -13.48 3.51
C GLU A 155 -6.15 -12.98 2.58
N LEU A 156 -4.92 -12.80 3.07
CA LEU A 156 -3.74 -12.63 2.20
C LEU A 156 -3.41 -13.92 1.45
N GLY A 157 -3.90 -15.07 1.90
CA GLY A 157 -3.52 -16.35 1.33
C GLY A 157 -3.72 -16.43 -0.18
N LEU A 158 -4.80 -15.85 -0.72
CA LEU A 158 -5.06 -15.89 -2.16
C LEU A 158 -4.00 -15.12 -2.95
N ASP A 159 -3.69 -13.89 -2.54
CA ASP A 159 -2.71 -13.07 -3.23
C ASP A 159 -1.34 -13.75 -3.22
N PHE A 160 -0.97 -14.33 -2.09
CA PHE A 160 0.26 -15.09 -1.95
C PHE A 160 0.30 -16.37 -2.75
N GLY A 161 -0.81 -17.10 -2.81
CA GLY A 161 -0.95 -18.27 -3.67
C GLY A 161 -0.77 -17.93 -5.15
N ILE A 162 -1.28 -16.77 -5.59
CA ILE A 162 -1.06 -16.27 -6.96
C ILE A 162 0.43 -15.99 -7.19
N ILE A 163 1.09 -15.26 -6.28
CA ILE A 163 2.52 -14.93 -6.41
C ILE A 163 3.38 -16.20 -6.46
N ASP A 164 3.12 -17.15 -5.55
CA ASP A 164 3.83 -18.44 -5.47
C ASP A 164 3.62 -19.26 -6.75
N GLN A 165 2.38 -19.35 -7.25
CA GLN A 165 2.07 -20.05 -8.50
C GLN A 165 2.75 -19.42 -9.72
N LEU A 166 2.96 -18.10 -9.72
CA LEU A 166 3.67 -17.37 -10.77
C LEU A 166 5.20 -17.40 -10.59
N GLY A 167 5.71 -18.08 -9.57
CA GLY A 167 7.14 -18.23 -9.30
C GLY A 167 7.80 -17.00 -8.67
N GLY A 168 7.02 -16.06 -8.14
CA GLY A 168 7.52 -14.91 -7.38
C GLY A 168 7.73 -15.25 -5.91
N SER A 169 8.64 -14.54 -5.25
CA SER A 169 8.95 -14.71 -3.83
C SER A 169 8.65 -13.44 -3.05
N VAL A 170 7.64 -13.48 -2.18
CA VAL A 170 7.34 -12.33 -1.32
C VAL A 170 8.37 -12.25 -0.20
N VAL A 171 9.08 -11.12 -0.12
CA VAL A 171 10.13 -10.86 0.87
C VAL A 171 9.66 -9.98 2.03
N ALA A 172 8.72 -9.07 1.78
CA ALA A 172 8.12 -8.22 2.81
C ALA A 172 6.74 -7.71 2.38
N ILE A 173 5.98 -7.22 3.35
CA ILE A 173 4.79 -6.39 3.14
C ILE A 173 5.11 -4.99 3.65
N ALA A 174 4.77 -3.96 2.88
CA ALA A 174 4.93 -2.56 3.28
C ALA A 174 3.60 -1.81 3.25
N SER A 175 3.40 -0.86 4.16
CA SER A 175 2.25 0.03 4.13
C SER A 175 2.54 1.47 4.55
N LEU A 176 1.70 2.42 4.12
CA LEU A 176 1.79 3.80 4.61
C LEU A 176 1.40 3.87 6.09
N VAL A 177 0.31 3.22 6.46
CA VAL A 177 -0.17 3.20 7.84
C VAL A 177 -0.26 1.77 8.32
N GLY A 178 0.26 1.51 9.53
CA GLY A 178 0.19 0.21 10.15
C GLY A 178 -0.22 0.24 11.62
N GLY A 179 -0.61 -0.91 12.15
CA GLY A 179 -1.07 -1.08 13.53
C GLY A 179 0.01 -1.46 14.55
N GLY A 180 1.30 -1.29 14.23
CA GLY A 180 2.41 -1.62 15.13
C GLY A 180 2.96 -3.05 15.04
N ALA A 181 2.35 -3.90 14.21
CA ALA A 181 2.87 -5.23 13.92
C ALA A 181 4.27 -5.16 13.28
N LYS A 182 5.10 -6.19 13.49
CA LYS A 182 6.45 -6.31 12.88
C LYS A 182 6.52 -7.42 11.83
N SER A 183 5.58 -8.35 11.90
CA SER A 183 5.44 -9.44 10.97
C SER A 183 3.98 -9.76 10.75
N ILE A 184 3.70 -10.40 9.63
CA ILE A 184 2.37 -10.88 9.24
C ILE A 184 2.51 -12.36 8.93
N ASN A 185 1.68 -13.18 9.58
CA ASN A 185 1.57 -14.59 9.23
C ASN A 185 0.63 -14.75 8.04
N VAL A 186 1.13 -15.41 7.00
CA VAL A 186 0.36 -15.69 5.77
C VAL A 186 0.27 -17.19 5.57
N VAL A 187 -0.91 -17.65 5.19
CA VAL A 187 -1.19 -19.06 4.93
C VAL A 187 -1.56 -19.23 3.47
N ASN A 188 -0.86 -20.11 2.76
CA ASN A 188 -1.20 -20.48 1.40
C ASN A 188 -2.51 -21.31 1.45
N PRO A 189 -3.60 -20.88 0.79
CA PRO A 189 -4.91 -21.51 0.90
C PRO A 189 -4.98 -22.83 0.11
N THR A 190 -4.05 -23.07 -0.80
CA THR A 190 -3.98 -24.28 -1.62
C THR A 190 -3.11 -25.36 -0.98
N THR A 191 -1.98 -24.98 -0.38
CA THR A 191 -1.06 -25.95 0.25
C THR A 191 -1.24 -26.07 1.76
N GLY A 192 -1.78 -25.03 2.42
CA GLY A 192 -1.85 -24.93 3.87
C GLY A 192 -0.55 -24.47 4.53
N ASP A 193 0.49 -24.17 3.74
CA ASP A 193 1.78 -23.73 4.27
C ASP A 193 1.67 -22.33 4.89
N SER A 194 2.25 -22.17 6.08
CA SER A 194 2.30 -20.89 6.79
C SER A 194 3.69 -20.28 6.65
N LYS A 195 3.76 -18.99 6.32
CA LYS A 195 4.99 -18.21 6.27
C LYS A 195 4.81 -16.92 7.05
N GLU A 196 5.73 -16.67 7.98
CA GLU A 196 5.83 -15.37 8.63
C GLU A 196 6.63 -14.42 7.76
N LEU A 197 6.08 -13.24 7.49
CA LEU A 197 6.67 -12.24 6.62
C LEU A 197 6.94 -10.95 7.38
N PRO A 198 8.09 -10.31 7.14
CA PRO A 198 8.36 -8.97 7.63
C PRO A 198 7.28 -7.97 7.20
N PHE A 199 6.88 -7.11 8.14
CA PHE A 199 5.95 -6.02 7.89
C PHE A 199 6.60 -4.67 8.21
N VAL A 200 6.61 -3.79 7.21
CA VAL A 200 7.21 -2.45 7.28
C VAL A 200 6.09 -1.43 7.18
N GLN A 201 5.93 -0.60 8.20
CA GLN A 201 4.97 0.50 8.19
C GLN A 201 5.71 1.83 8.15
N VAL A 202 5.26 2.76 7.31
CA VAL A 202 5.83 4.11 7.29
C VAL A 202 5.41 4.86 8.55
N PHE A 203 4.11 4.84 8.89
CA PHE A 203 3.55 5.47 10.08
C PHE A 203 2.80 4.46 10.92
N ASP A 204 2.98 4.51 12.23
CA ASP A 204 2.08 3.85 13.16
C ASP A 204 0.74 4.61 13.24
N GLU A 205 -0.39 3.88 13.31
CA GLU A 205 -1.72 4.49 13.47
C GLU A 205 -1.78 5.46 14.65
N SER A 206 -1.02 5.21 15.73
CA SER A 206 -0.96 6.09 16.90
C SER A 206 -0.29 7.45 16.62
N GLU A 207 0.58 7.55 15.62
CA GLU A 207 1.22 8.81 15.22
C GLU A 207 0.24 9.77 14.52
N LEU A 208 -0.89 9.26 14.04
CA LEU A 208 -1.87 9.98 13.21
C LEU A 208 -3.12 10.44 13.98
N ARG A 209 -3.18 10.17 15.30
CA ARG A 209 -4.28 10.56 16.19
C ARG A 209 -4.07 11.92 16.86
#